data_AF-A0A2R4K0C1-F1
#
_entry.id   AF-A0A2R4K0C1-F1
#
_cell.length_a   1.000
_cell.length_b   1.000
_cell.length_c   1.000
_cell.angle_alpha   90.00
_cell.angle_beta   90.00
_cell.angle_gamma   90.00
#
_symmetry.space_group_name_H-M   'P 1'
#
loop_
_entity.id
_entity.type
_entity.pdbx_description
1 polymer ?
#
loop_
_entity_poly.entity_id
_entity_poly.type
_entity_poly.pdbx_seq_one_letter_code
_entity_poly.pdbx_strand_id
1 'polypeptide(L)'
;MTAASTFTDLATAQKATQSAMDEIGPSNTPANAGKPNTGVNNPEKIEKWLSRPRSDSSKLELDPVEFDYVTGRTIPSGSTTAHETHSVKVILKYKNGIDPPYVVLTSMPK
;
A
#
# COMPACT_ATOMS: atom_id res chain seq x y z
N MET A 1 -11.49 -7.46 9.63
CA MET A 1 -11.35 -8.93 9.61
C MET A 1 -9.86 -9.25 9.68
N THR A 2 -9.47 -10.17 10.55
CA THR A 2 -8.08 -10.64 10.65
C THR A 2 -7.85 -11.64 9.52
N ALA A 3 -6.81 -11.41 8.71
CA ALA A 3 -6.41 -12.29 7.63
C ALA A 3 -4.87 -12.31 7.55
N ALA A 4 -4.32 -13.38 6.99
CA ALA A 4 -2.91 -13.46 6.62
C ALA A 4 -2.80 -13.44 5.11
N SER A 5 -1.82 -12.72 4.56
CA SER A 5 -1.59 -12.64 3.13
C SER A 5 -0.11 -12.72 2.78
N THR A 6 0.16 -13.14 1.55
CA THR A 6 1.51 -13.17 0.98
C THR A 6 1.46 -12.82 -0.50
N PHE A 7 2.50 -12.16 -0.97
CA PHE A 7 2.73 -11.96 -2.40
C PHE A 7 2.95 -13.28 -3.11
N THR A 8 2.67 -13.29 -4.42
CA THR A 8 2.95 -14.43 -5.30
C THR A 8 4.45 -14.77 -5.34
N ASP A 9 5.29 -13.75 -5.47
CA ASP A 9 6.75 -13.85 -5.50
C ASP A 9 7.43 -12.52 -5.13
N LEU A 10 8.77 -12.52 -5.05
CA LEU A 10 9.57 -11.35 -4.72
C LEU A 10 9.44 -10.23 -5.77
N ALA A 11 9.40 -10.59 -7.06
CA ALA A 11 9.32 -9.61 -8.15
C ALA A 11 7.99 -8.84 -8.09
N THR A 12 6.90 -9.55 -7.84
CA THR A 12 5.56 -9.00 -7.61
C THR A 12 5.55 -8.12 -6.38
N ALA A 13 6.15 -8.57 -5.28
CA ALA A 13 6.25 -7.77 -4.05
C ALA A 13 6.98 -6.44 -4.28
N GLN A 14 8.13 -6.46 -4.96
CA GLN A 14 8.92 -5.26 -5.25
C GLN A 14 8.16 -4.31 -6.18
N LYS A 15 7.66 -4.82 -7.32
CA LYS A 15 6.93 -4.02 -8.31
C LYS A 15 5.69 -3.38 -7.69
N ALA A 16 4.83 -4.18 -7.06
CA ALA A 16 3.57 -3.68 -6.53
C ALA A 16 3.76 -2.72 -5.35
N THR A 17 4.80 -2.92 -4.52
CA THR A 17 5.14 -1.96 -3.45
C THR A 17 5.55 -0.61 -4.03
N GLN A 18 6.45 -0.60 -5.03
CA GLN A 18 6.89 0.65 -5.67
C GLN A 18 5.73 1.35 -6.36
N SER A 19 4.95 0.62 -7.18
CA SER A 19 3.77 1.19 -7.84
C SER A 19 2.75 1.72 -6.84
N ALA A 20 2.53 1.04 -5.72
CA ALA A 20 1.60 1.53 -4.69
C ALA A 20 2.09 2.85 -4.06
N MET A 21 3.39 3.00 -3.84
CA MET A 21 3.97 4.24 -3.30
C MET A 21 3.88 5.40 -4.29
N ASP A 22 4.00 5.12 -5.59
CA ASP A 22 3.99 6.11 -6.67
C ASP A 22 2.59 6.42 -7.20
N GLU A 23 1.55 5.70 -6.73
CA GLU A 23 0.20 5.79 -7.29
C GLU A 23 -0.42 7.18 -7.11
N ILE A 24 -0.82 7.75 -8.24
CA ILE A 24 -1.68 8.93 -8.33
C ILE A 24 -2.89 8.50 -9.18
N GLY A 25 -3.97 8.19 -8.49
CA GLY A 25 -5.21 7.78 -9.10
C GLY A 25 -6.00 8.96 -9.68
N PRO A 26 -7.09 8.68 -10.41
CA PRO A 26 -7.95 9.72 -10.97
C PRO A 26 -8.51 10.65 -9.87
N SER A 27 -8.28 11.96 -9.99
CA SER A 27 -8.75 12.97 -9.02
C SER A 27 -10.00 13.72 -9.47
N ASN A 28 -10.24 13.80 -10.78
CA ASN A 28 -11.40 14.48 -11.37
C ASN A 28 -12.60 13.54 -11.60
N THR A 29 -12.61 12.38 -10.95
CA THR A 29 -13.64 11.36 -11.15
C THR A 29 -14.54 11.30 -9.91
N PRO A 30 -15.88 11.34 -10.06
CA PRO A 30 -16.79 11.14 -8.93
C PRO A 30 -16.50 9.80 -8.25
N ALA A 31 -16.53 9.76 -6.91
CA ALA A 31 -16.20 8.57 -6.11
C ALA A 31 -16.99 7.30 -6.49
N ASN A 32 -18.16 7.46 -7.14
CA ASN A 32 -19.04 6.36 -7.55
C ASN A 32 -18.83 5.88 -9.00
N ALA A 33 -17.83 6.39 -9.71
CA ALA A 33 -17.61 6.02 -11.12
C ALA A 33 -16.96 4.63 -11.30
N GLY A 34 -16.66 3.92 -10.19
CA GLY A 34 -16.15 2.54 -10.22
C GLY A 34 -14.73 2.40 -10.79
N LYS A 35 -13.96 3.49 -10.90
CA LYS A 35 -12.56 3.42 -11.35
C LYS A 35 -11.65 3.05 -10.17
N PRO A 36 -10.79 2.02 -10.32
CA PRO A 36 -9.77 1.68 -9.34
C PRO A 36 -8.95 2.91 -8.93
N ASN A 37 -8.51 2.92 -7.68
CA ASN A 37 -7.61 3.93 -7.11
C ASN A 37 -8.11 5.39 -7.17
N THR A 38 -9.40 5.64 -7.46
CA THR A 38 -9.95 7.01 -7.49
C THR A 38 -9.68 7.73 -6.16
N GLY A 39 -9.06 8.90 -6.22
CA GLY A 39 -8.68 9.70 -5.05
C GLY A 39 -7.40 9.27 -4.33
N VAL A 40 -6.70 8.21 -4.78
CA VAL A 40 -5.36 7.86 -4.26
C VAL A 40 -4.34 8.90 -4.71
N ASN A 41 -3.54 9.41 -3.76
CA ASN A 41 -2.35 10.21 -4.04
C ASN A 41 -1.30 9.92 -2.97
N ASN A 42 -0.62 8.79 -3.10
CA ASN A 42 0.34 8.33 -2.11
C ASN A 42 1.60 9.21 -2.05
N PRO A 43 2.14 9.75 -3.16
CA PRO A 43 3.23 10.73 -3.11
C PRO A 43 2.88 11.97 -2.27
N GLU A 44 1.72 12.60 -2.52
CA GLU A 44 1.30 13.77 -1.74
C GLU A 44 1.03 13.42 -0.27
N LYS A 45 0.50 12.22 0.01
CA LYS A 45 0.30 11.72 1.38
C LYS A 45 1.62 11.56 2.12
N ILE A 46 2.65 11.05 1.45
CA ILE A 46 4.02 10.95 1.99
C ILE A 46 4.60 12.34 2.24
N GLU A 47 4.51 13.25 1.27
CA GLU A 47 5.00 14.63 1.41
C GLU A 47 4.33 15.35 2.59
N LYS A 48 3.00 15.29 2.68
CA LYS A 48 2.25 15.87 3.81
C LYS A 48 2.66 15.25 5.14
N TRP A 49 2.89 13.93 5.16
CA TRP A 49 3.40 13.28 6.36
C TRP A 49 4.81 13.79 6.71
N LEU A 50 5.71 13.94 5.76
CA LEU A 50 7.08 14.44 6.01
C LEU A 50 7.16 15.96 6.26
N SER A 51 6.11 16.73 5.94
CA SER A 51 6.07 18.19 6.13
C SER A 51 6.13 18.68 7.59
N ARG A 52 6.06 17.76 8.56
CA ARG A 52 6.10 18.06 10.00
C ARG A 52 7.14 17.18 10.70
N PRO A 53 7.72 17.62 11.83
CA PRO A 53 8.65 16.80 12.61
C PRO A 53 8.08 15.42 12.94
N ARG A 54 8.93 14.38 12.85
CA ARG A 54 8.58 12.99 13.12
C ARG A 54 9.50 12.36 14.15
N SER A 55 8.95 11.41 14.90
CA SER A 55 9.68 10.50 15.78
C SER A 55 9.91 9.16 15.08
N ASP A 56 10.89 8.38 15.54
CA ASP A 56 11.18 7.03 15.03
C ASP A 56 10.03 6.02 15.25
N SER A 57 9.05 6.37 16.09
CA SER A 57 7.82 5.60 16.26
C SER A 57 6.75 5.92 15.22
N SER A 58 6.93 6.98 14.43
CA SER A 58 5.94 7.43 13.44
C SER A 58 5.81 6.43 12.30
N LYS A 59 4.57 6.11 11.96
CA LYS A 59 4.20 5.23 10.84
C LYS A 59 3.18 5.93 9.96
N LEU A 60 3.21 5.62 8.67
CA LEU A 60 2.22 6.07 7.71
C LEU A 60 1.65 4.85 6.97
N GLU A 61 0.34 4.69 7.05
CA GLU A 61 -0.39 3.76 6.17
C GLU A 61 -0.78 4.51 4.88
N LEU A 62 -0.30 4.01 3.75
CA LEU A 62 -0.66 4.52 2.44
C LEU A 62 -2.06 4.05 2.05
N ASP A 63 -2.70 4.75 1.12
CA ASP A 63 -3.97 4.29 0.57
C ASP A 63 -3.71 3.01 -0.24
N PRO A 64 -4.53 1.94 -0.04
CA PRO A 64 -4.36 0.71 -0.80
C PRO A 64 -4.53 0.94 -2.30
N VAL A 65 -3.74 0.22 -3.09
CA VAL A 65 -3.73 0.33 -4.55
C VAL A 65 -4.16 -1.00 -5.15
N GLU A 66 -5.12 -0.94 -6.05
CA GLU A 66 -5.66 -2.05 -6.81
C GLU A 66 -4.96 -2.16 -8.18
N PHE A 67 -4.72 -3.40 -8.60
CA PHE A 67 -3.99 -3.78 -9.80
C PHE A 67 -4.84 -4.70 -10.69
N ASP A 68 -4.57 -4.69 -11.98
CA ASP A 68 -5.23 -5.57 -12.96
C ASP A 68 -4.67 -7.01 -12.99
N TYR A 69 -3.71 -7.31 -12.12
CA TYR A 69 -3.09 -8.63 -11.95
C TYR A 69 -3.18 -9.11 -10.50
N VAL A 70 -3.11 -10.42 -10.31
CA VAL A 70 -3.08 -11.04 -8.97
C VAL A 70 -1.77 -10.68 -8.27
N THR A 71 -1.86 -9.95 -7.17
CA THR A 71 -0.70 -9.53 -6.36
C THR A 71 -0.30 -10.59 -5.35
N GLY A 72 -1.24 -11.44 -4.94
CA GLY A 72 -0.99 -12.53 -4.02
C GLY A 72 -2.25 -13.22 -3.56
N ARG A 73 -2.18 -13.86 -2.39
CA ARG A 73 -3.31 -14.58 -1.79
C ARG A 73 -3.53 -14.17 -0.34
N THR A 74 -4.78 -14.18 0.09
CA THR A 74 -5.22 -13.88 1.45
C THR A 74 -6.05 -15.03 2.01
N ILE A 75 -5.85 -15.36 3.29
CA ILE A 75 -6.65 -16.34 4.04
C ILE A 75 -7.30 -15.65 5.24
N PRO A 76 -8.64 -15.51 5.24
CA PRO A 76 -9.36 -14.97 6.39
C PRO A 76 -9.27 -15.89 7.61
N SER A 77 -9.28 -15.29 8.81
CA SER A 77 -9.36 -16.05 10.06
C SER A 77 -10.59 -16.97 10.07
N GLY A 78 -10.37 -18.25 10.38
CA GLY A 78 -11.43 -19.28 10.38
C GLY A 78 -11.74 -19.87 9.00
N SER A 79 -11.04 -19.45 7.94
CA SER A 79 -11.09 -20.09 6.63
C SER A 79 -9.91 -21.04 6.44
N THR A 80 -10.12 -22.13 5.71
CA THR A 80 -9.04 -22.99 5.16
C THR A 80 -8.76 -22.70 3.69
N THR A 81 -9.55 -21.79 3.09
CA THR A 81 -9.48 -21.45 1.66
C THR A 81 -8.82 -20.09 1.50
N ALA A 82 -7.77 -20.05 0.67
CA ALA A 82 -7.09 -18.83 0.30
C ALA A 82 -7.68 -18.25 -1.01
N HIS A 83 -7.87 -16.93 -1.03
CA HIS A 83 -8.42 -16.19 -2.16
C HIS A 83 -7.34 -15.34 -2.81
N GLU A 84 -7.40 -15.21 -4.14
CA GLU A 84 -6.56 -14.26 -4.85
C GLU A 84 -6.93 -12.82 -4.45
N THR A 85 -5.93 -11.95 -4.43
CA THR A 85 -6.12 -10.52 -4.21
C THR A 85 -5.35 -9.74 -5.27
N HIS A 86 -5.88 -8.57 -5.57
CA HIS A 86 -5.41 -7.62 -6.55
C HIS A 86 -5.00 -6.29 -5.91
N SER A 87 -5.07 -6.18 -4.58
CA SER A 87 -4.77 -4.92 -3.88
C SER A 87 -3.55 -5.06 -2.97
N VAL A 88 -2.79 -3.97 -2.82
CA VAL A 88 -1.62 -3.92 -1.94
C VAL A 88 -1.75 -2.75 -0.98
N LYS A 89 -1.38 -3.00 0.26
CA LYS A 89 -1.26 -2.01 1.32
C LYS A 89 0.19 -1.90 1.75
N VAL A 90 0.70 -0.67 1.81
CA VAL A 90 2.06 -0.35 2.24
C VAL A 90 2.02 0.47 3.53
N ILE A 91 2.90 0.12 4.47
CA ILE A 91 3.12 0.89 5.70
C ILE A 91 4.57 1.36 5.72
N LEU A 92 4.77 2.66 5.82
CA LEU A 92 6.08 3.28 6.01
C LEU A 92 6.36 3.49 7.50
N LYS A 93 7.63 3.45 7.87
CA LYS A 93 8.12 3.86 9.19
C LYS A 93 9.17 4.95 9.00
N TYR A 94 9.03 6.03 9.77
CA TYR A 94 10.01 7.11 9.76
C TYR A 94 11.37 6.60 10.25
N LYS A 95 12.43 7.02 9.60
CA LYS A 95 13.80 6.67 9.97
C LYS A 95 14.69 7.87 9.73
N ASN A 96 15.17 8.46 10.82
CA ASN A 96 16.12 9.57 10.74
C ASN A 96 17.47 9.11 10.14
N GLY A 97 18.16 10.02 9.45
CA GLY A 97 19.51 9.80 8.92
C GLY A 97 19.59 9.06 7.58
N ILE A 98 18.46 8.89 6.87
CA ILE A 98 18.43 8.39 5.48
C ILE A 98 17.60 9.34 4.60
N ASP A 99 17.82 9.30 3.28
CA ASP A 99 17.05 10.05 2.29
C ASP A 99 16.47 9.08 1.23
N PRO A 100 15.13 8.99 1.08
CA PRO A 100 14.11 9.67 1.88
C PRO A 100 14.07 9.16 3.34
N PRO A 101 13.57 9.95 4.31
CA PRO A 101 13.66 9.66 5.76
C PRO A 101 12.64 8.63 6.25
N TYR A 102 12.44 7.56 5.49
CA TYR A 102 11.57 6.46 5.85
C TYR A 102 12.03 5.16 5.20
N VAL A 103 11.54 4.05 5.75
CA VAL A 103 11.65 2.73 5.15
C VAL A 103 10.27 2.13 4.99
N VAL A 104 10.12 1.21 4.04
CA VAL A 104 8.95 0.33 4.01
C VAL A 104 9.05 -0.59 5.23
N LEU A 105 8.13 -0.42 6.18
CA LEU A 105 8.05 -1.28 7.36
C LEU A 105 7.44 -2.63 6.99
N THR A 106 6.37 -2.61 6.21
CA THR A 106 5.76 -3.80 5.63
C THR A 106 4.94 -3.41 4.40
N SER A 107 4.77 -4.37 3.51
CA SER A 107 3.90 -4.32 2.35
C SER A 107 3.18 -5.66 2.28
N MET A 108 1.89 -5.66 2.00
CA MET A 108 1.10 -6.90 1.97
C MET A 108 -0.09 -6.81 1.01
N PRO A 109 -0.44 -7.92 0.33
CA PRO A 109 -1.70 -8.02 -0.40
C PRO A 109 -2.91 -7.93 0.54
N LYS A 110 -4.05 -7.40 0.06
CA LYS A 110 -5.24 -7.16 0.89
C LYS A 110 -6.54 -7.53 0.19
#